data_AF-A0A2I8DIG6-F1
#
_entry.id   AF-A0A2I8DIG6-F1
#
_cell.length_a   1.000
_cell.length_b   1.000
_cell.length_c   1.000
_cell.angle_alpha   90.00
_cell.angle_beta   90.00
_cell.angle_gamma   90.00
#
_symmetry.space_group_name_H-M   'P 1'
#
loop_
_entity.id
_entity.type
_entity.pdbx_description
1 polymer ?
#
loop_
_entity_poly.entity_id
_entity_poly.type
_entity_poly.pdbx_seq_one_letter_code
_entity_poly.pdbx_strand_id
1 'polypeptide(L)'
;MEIFSEVFMSVPCHIPPSRAELIPVIYLAASRGDGSPGNPERIIHLYFSPDGCLLACHDPQNGPPDAFFSAEFRPDLARQE
;
A
#
# COMPACT_ATOMS: atom_id res chain seq x y z
N MET A 1 -3.78 34.73 -5.50
CA MET A 1 -3.27 33.46 -6.07
C MET A 1 -3.13 32.52 -4.90
N GLU A 2 -4.15 31.72 -4.64
CA GLU A 2 -4.20 30.84 -3.47
C GLU A 2 -3.38 29.58 -3.76
N ILE A 3 -2.34 29.40 -2.97
CA ILE A 3 -1.52 28.19 -2.98
C ILE A 3 -2.31 27.17 -2.17
N PHE A 4 -2.94 26.21 -2.83
CA PHE A 4 -3.50 25.04 -2.16
C PHE A 4 -2.34 24.23 -1.61
N SER A 5 -2.07 24.39 -0.32
CA SER A 5 -1.17 23.54 0.43
C SER A 5 -1.68 22.10 0.32
N GLU A 6 -0.87 21.21 -0.24
CA GLU A 6 -1.08 19.78 -0.19
C GLU A 6 -1.34 19.36 1.26
N VAL A 7 -2.52 18.81 1.51
CA VAL A 7 -2.90 18.30 2.82
C VAL A 7 -2.07 17.04 3.05
N PHE A 8 -0.97 17.19 3.80
CA PHE A 8 -0.20 16.08 4.34
C PHE A 8 -1.15 15.10 5.02
N MET A 9 -1.36 13.92 4.42
CA MET A 9 -2.06 12.81 5.08
C MET A 9 -1.14 12.05 6.04
N SER A 10 -0.23 12.76 6.71
CA SER A 10 0.35 12.23 7.94
C SER A 10 -0.77 12.24 8.97
N VAL A 11 -1.09 11.07 9.54
CA VAL A 11 -2.07 10.97 10.62
C VAL A 11 -1.62 11.93 11.75
N PRO A 12 -2.32 13.05 12.01
CA PRO A 12 -1.79 14.14 12.84
C PRO A 12 -1.61 13.76 14.31
N CYS A 13 -2.25 12.67 14.72
CA CYS A 13 -2.13 12.09 16.04
C CYS A 13 -2.39 10.58 15.96
N HIS A 14 -1.71 9.80 16.81
CA HIS A 14 -1.97 8.36 16.94
C HIS A 14 -3.46 8.12 17.19
N ILE A 15 -4.16 7.48 16.24
CA ILE A 15 -5.57 7.12 16.41
C ILE A 15 -5.63 6.04 17.49
N PRO A 16 -6.38 6.24 18.58
CA PRO A 16 -6.44 5.26 19.65
C PRO A 16 -7.03 3.94 19.11
N PRO A 17 -6.54 2.76 19.53
CA PRO A 17 -7.07 1.48 19.08
C PRO A 17 -8.57 1.30 19.34
N SER A 18 -9.13 2.05 20.29
CA SER A 18 -10.57 2.09 20.58
C SER A 18 -11.43 2.68 19.46
N ARG A 19 -10.82 3.34 18.47
CA ARG A 19 -11.49 3.82 17.25
C ARG A 19 -11.26 2.90 16.05
N ALA A 20 -10.53 1.79 16.22
CA ALA A 20 -10.34 0.83 15.16
C ALA A 20 -11.64 0.06 14.92
N GLU A 21 -11.93 -0.22 13.66
CA GLU A 21 -13.01 -1.09 13.23
C GLU A 21 -12.41 -2.39 12.67
N LEU A 22 -13.03 -3.53 13.00
CA LEU A 22 -12.67 -4.80 12.39
C LEU A 22 -13.29 -4.87 11.00
N ILE A 23 -12.42 -4.97 9.98
CA ILE A 23 -12.86 -5.15 8.60
C ILE A 23 -12.58 -6.59 8.12
N PRO A 24 -13.54 -7.23 7.43
CA PRO A 24 -13.28 -8.51 6.79
C PRO A 24 -12.39 -8.32 5.56
N VAL A 25 -11.46 -9.24 5.34
CA VAL A 25 -10.53 -9.21 4.20
C VAL A 25 -10.45 -10.56 3.51
N ILE A 26 -10.20 -10.55 2.20
CA ILE A 26 -9.78 -11.70 1.43
C ILE A 26 -8.26 -11.75 1.47
N TYR A 27 -7.71 -12.84 1.98
CA TYR A 27 -6.27 -13.05 2.09
C TYR A 27 -5.75 -13.93 0.95
N LEU A 28 -4.69 -13.48 0.28
CA LEU A 28 -3.96 -14.25 -0.72
C LEU A 28 -2.46 -14.25 -0.43
N ALA A 29 -1.83 -15.42 -0.56
CA ALA A 29 -0.38 -15.56 -0.62
C ALA A 29 0.02 -15.79 -2.08
N ALA A 30 0.98 -15.01 -2.58
CA ALA A 30 1.45 -15.10 -3.95
C ALA A 30 2.98 -15.20 -4.00
N SER A 31 3.50 -15.94 -4.99
CA SER A 31 4.92 -15.91 -5.30
C SER A 31 5.23 -14.65 -6.10
N ARG A 32 6.30 -13.94 -5.72
CA ARG A 32 6.85 -12.78 -6.43
C ARG A 32 8.36 -12.96 -6.58
N GLY A 33 8.91 -12.47 -7.67
CA GLY A 33 10.35 -12.52 -7.94
C GLY A 33 10.65 -13.35 -9.17
N ASP A 34 11.86 -13.18 -9.70
CA ASP A 34 12.39 -13.94 -10.84
C ASP A 34 13.59 -14.83 -10.44
N GLY A 35 13.93 -14.85 -9.15
CA GLY A 35 15.03 -15.64 -8.61
C GLY A 35 16.40 -14.97 -8.75
N SER A 36 16.49 -13.80 -9.38
CA SER A 36 17.74 -13.05 -9.45
C SER A 36 18.15 -12.48 -8.08
N PRO A 37 19.44 -12.18 -7.85
CA PRO A 37 19.88 -11.57 -6.58
C PRO A 37 19.20 -10.23 -6.26
N GLY A 38 18.79 -9.47 -7.28
CA GLY A 38 18.07 -8.20 -7.11
C GLY A 38 16.57 -8.35 -6.89
N ASN A 39 16.00 -9.50 -7.26
CA ASN A 39 14.57 -9.79 -7.16
C ASN A 39 14.34 -11.28 -6.82
N PRO A 40 14.80 -11.74 -5.64
CA PRO A 40 14.68 -13.12 -5.22
C PRO A 40 13.21 -13.53 -5.14
N GLU A 41 12.96 -14.80 -5.44
CA GLU A 41 11.66 -15.42 -5.22
C GLU A 41 11.31 -15.37 -3.73
N ARG A 42 10.08 -14.95 -3.46
CA ARG A 42 9.54 -14.82 -2.11
C ARG A 42 8.02 -14.87 -2.14
N ILE A 43 7.44 -15.15 -0.98
CA ILE A 43 6.01 -15.04 -0.78
C ILE A 43 5.67 -13.63 -0.33
N ILE A 44 4.68 -13.03 -0.99
CA ILE A 44 4.05 -11.79 -0.56
C ILE A 44 2.63 -12.08 -0.07
N HIS A 45 2.15 -11.24 0.83
CA HIS A 45 0.80 -11.34 1.39
C HIS A 45 -0.04 -10.17 0.88
N LEU A 46 -1.17 -10.48 0.26
CA LEU A 46 -2.11 -9.51 -0.28
C LEU A 46 -3.42 -9.60 0.48
N TYR A 47 -3.98 -8.45 0.82
CA TYR A 47 -5.23 -8.33 1.55
C TYR A 47 -6.19 -7.47 0.74
N PHE A 48 -7.27 -8.08 0.27
CA PHE A 48 -8.28 -7.42 -0.53
C PHE A 48 -9.54 -7.18 0.30
N SER A 49 -10.28 -6.14 -0.02
CA SER A 49 -11.67 -6.00 0.42
C SER A 49 -12.57 -7.03 -0.28
N PRO A 50 -13.77 -7.29 0.25
CA PRO A 50 -14.71 -8.25 -0.35
C PRO A 50 -15.15 -7.92 -1.79
N ASP A 51 -15.07 -6.66 -2.21
CA ASP A 51 -15.33 -6.18 -3.57
C ASP A 51 -14.11 -6.28 -4.50
N GLY A 52 -12.96 -6.75 -3.98
CA GLY A 52 -11.76 -7.03 -4.76
C GLY A 52 -10.74 -5.89 -4.84
N CYS A 53 -10.90 -4.80 -4.08
CA CYS A 53 -9.90 -3.73 -4.02
C CYS A 53 -8.71 -4.14 -3.12
N LEU A 54 -7.46 -3.85 -3.52
CA LEU A 54 -6.28 -4.15 -2.69
C LEU A 54 -6.19 -3.12 -1.54
N LEU A 55 -6.26 -3.60 -0.29
CA LEU A 55 -6.20 -2.77 0.91
C LEU A 55 -4.78 -2.69 1.50
N ALA A 56 -4.06 -3.81 1.51
CA ALA A 56 -2.72 -3.89 2.04
C ALA A 56 -1.89 -4.96 1.33
N CYS A 57 -0.57 -4.73 1.30
CA CYS A 57 0.42 -5.67 0.79
C CYS A 57 1.58 -5.75 1.78
N HIS A 58 1.95 -6.95 2.18
CA HIS A 58 3.19 -7.20 2.90
C HIS A 58 4.15 -7.95 1.99
N ASP A 59 5.19 -7.23 1.56
CA ASP A 59 6.32 -7.76 0.81
C ASP A 59 7.59 -7.59 1.67
N PRO A 60 8.28 -8.68 2.04
CA PRO A 60 9.49 -8.61 2.87
C PRO A 60 10.61 -7.72 2.33
N GLN A 61 10.65 -7.45 1.02
CA GLN A 61 11.63 -6.55 0.42
C GLN A 61 11.23 -5.08 0.42
N ASN A 62 9.94 -4.76 0.63
CA ASN A 62 9.47 -3.37 0.63
C ASN A 62 9.78 -2.63 1.95
N GLY A 63 10.45 -3.28 2.90
CA GLY A 63 10.76 -2.70 4.21
C GLY A 63 9.55 -2.71 5.15
N PRO A 64 9.61 -1.97 6.27
CA PRO A 64 8.47 -1.87 7.19
C PRO A 64 7.26 -1.23 6.48
N PRO A 65 6.00 -1.54 6.87
CA PRO A 65 4.80 -0.99 6.24
C PRO A 65 4.79 0.54 6.12
N ASP A 66 5.42 1.22 7.08
CA ASP A 66 5.54 2.68 7.13
C ASP A 66 6.60 3.25 6.15
N ALA A 67 7.41 2.39 5.54
CA ALA A 67 8.38 2.77 4.50
C ALA A 67 7.79 2.69 3.08
N PHE A 68 6.57 2.15 2.93
CA PHE A 68 5.88 2.18 1.64
C PHE A 68 5.30 3.58 1.43
N PHE A 69 6.11 4.47 0.86
CA PHE A 69 5.60 5.69 0.25
C PHE A 69 4.58 5.26 -0.80
N SER A 70 3.32 5.64 -0.61
CA SER A 70 2.36 5.65 -1.71
C SER A 70 3.01 6.52 -2.79
N ALA A 71 3.55 5.90 -3.83
CA ALA A 71 3.83 6.63 -5.06
C ALA A 71 2.53 7.34 -5.39
N GLU A 72 2.56 8.68 -5.33
CA GLU A 72 1.42 9.53 -5.62
C GLU A 72 0.72 8.95 -6.83
N PHE A 73 -0.56 8.60 -6.69
CA PHE A 73 -1.38 8.33 -7.86
C PHE A 73 -1.35 9.64 -8.67
N ARG A 74 -0.53 9.64 -9.72
CA ARG A 74 -0.31 10.71 -10.69
C ARG A 74 -1.25 10.43 -11.86
N PRO A 75 -2.52 10.87 -11.81
CA PRO A 75 -3.47 10.64 -12.90
C PRO A 75 -3.02 11.29 -14.22
N ASP A 76 -2.01 12.17 -14.17
CA ASP A 76 -1.36 12.80 -15.31
C ASP A 76 -0.45 11.86 -16.11
N LEU A 77 0.06 10.76 -15.54
CA LEU A 77 0.83 9.74 -16.28
C LEU A 77 -0.03 8.60 -16.86
N ALA A 78 -1.30 8.46 -16.48
CA ALA A 78 -2.19 7.44 -17.05
C ALA A 78 -2.70 7.77 -18.46
N ARG A 79 -2.18 8.84 -19.09
CA ARG A 79 -2.53 9.29 -20.45
C ARG A 79 -1.30 9.59 -21.31
N GLN A 80 -0.24 8.79 -21.19
CA GLN A 80 0.75 8.71 -22.25
C GLN A 80 0.80 7.27 -22.78
N GLU A 81 0.01 7.10 -23.83
CA GLU A 81 0.02 6.11 -24.94
C GLU A 81 0.35 4.64 -24.62
#